data_AF-A0A975H828-F1
#
_entry.id   AF-A0A975H828-F1
#
_cell.length_a   1.000
_cell.length_b   1.000
_cell.length_c   1.000
_cell.angle_alpha   90.00
_cell.angle_beta   90.00
_cell.angle_gamma   90.00
#
_symmetry.space_group_name_H-M   'P 1'
#
loop_
_entity.id
_entity.type
_entity.pdbx_description
1 polymer ?
#
loop_
_entity_poly.entity_id
_entity_poly.type
_entity_poly.pdbx_seq_one_letter_code
_entity_poly.pdbx_strand_id
1 'polypeptide(L)'
;MNVVKPINILSDGGSENKGELLSWINNIQAPPVIIKITLQTKDFLFTNSISENTHSIYKTEFLHGKYSLNEKTHLKDLARFVDYYNHHRYPTDLFGLTPFEVVNGKIPDKNHFKEKIQEARKNRVLVNQQWKSFKGM
;
A
#
# COMPACT_ATOMS: atom_id res chain seq x y z
N MET A 1 20.41 -27.57 2.34
CA MET A 1 19.64 -27.07 3.50
C MET A 1 18.84 -25.86 3.03
N ASN A 2 17.50 -25.92 3.06
CA ASN A 2 16.67 -24.75 2.74
C ASN A 2 16.88 -23.69 3.84
N VAL A 3 17.69 -22.67 3.58
CA VAL A 3 17.87 -21.56 4.51
C VAL A 3 16.60 -20.71 4.46
N VAL A 4 15.72 -20.91 5.44
CA VAL A 4 14.48 -20.12 5.55
C VAL A 4 14.88 -18.71 5.98
N LYS A 5 14.54 -17.69 5.18
CA LYS A 5 14.89 -16.30 5.48
C LYS A 5 14.15 -15.83 6.75
N PRO A 6 14.82 -15.08 7.65
CA PRO A 6 14.18 -14.56 8.85
C PRO A 6 13.04 -13.60 8.50
N ILE A 7 12.03 -13.55 9.37
CA ILE A 7 10.96 -12.55 9.29
C ILE A 7 11.36 -11.37 10.18
N ASN A 8 11.43 -10.19 9.59
CA ASN A 8 11.81 -8.97 10.30
C ASN A 8 10.57 -8.13 10.59
N ILE A 9 10.35 -7.78 11.86
CA ILE A 9 9.36 -6.82 12.31
C ILE A 9 10.08 -5.48 12.51
N LEU A 10 9.67 -4.46 11.76
CA LEU A 10 10.26 -3.12 11.82
C LEU A 10 9.39 -2.22 12.70
N SER A 11 9.99 -1.52 13.66
CA SER A 11 9.29 -0.49 14.46
C SER A 11 10.24 0.62 14.89
N ASP A 12 9.70 1.74 15.38
CA ASP A 12 10.51 2.75 16.05
C ASP A 12 10.99 2.29 17.46
N GLY A 13 11.69 3.19 18.14
CA GLY A 13 12.27 3.00 19.47
C GLY A 13 11.33 3.31 20.65
N GLY A 14 10.03 3.52 20.40
CA GLY A 14 9.00 3.78 21.41
C GLY A 14 8.98 2.73 22.51
N SER A 15 8.55 3.12 23.72
CA SER A 15 8.51 2.21 24.86
C SER A 15 7.46 1.11 24.70
N GLU A 16 6.38 1.39 23.97
CA GLU A 16 5.33 0.45 23.57
C GLU A 16 5.86 -0.67 22.65
N ASN A 17 6.93 -0.40 21.91
CA ASN A 17 7.59 -1.35 21.00
C ASN A 17 8.67 -2.20 21.71
N LYS A 18 8.61 -2.31 23.04
CA LYS A 18 9.52 -3.09 23.89
C LYS A 18 8.70 -4.05 24.78
N GLY A 19 9.28 -4.48 25.91
CA GLY A 19 8.55 -5.20 26.96
C GLY A 19 7.83 -6.47 26.45
N GLU A 20 6.50 -6.41 26.45
CA GLU A 20 5.63 -7.52 26.02
C GLU A 20 5.91 -7.94 24.57
N LEU A 21 6.15 -6.99 23.65
CA LEU A 21 6.43 -7.32 22.25
C LEU A 21 7.71 -8.17 22.11
N LEU A 22 8.78 -7.77 22.80
CA LEU A 22 10.05 -8.51 22.77
C LEU A 22 9.91 -9.87 23.45
N SER A 23 9.18 -9.91 24.57
CA SER A 23 8.91 -11.16 25.29
C SER A 23 8.13 -12.14 24.41
N TRP A 24 7.11 -11.65 23.70
CA TRP A 24 6.34 -12.43 22.75
C TRP A 24 7.20 -12.97 21.60
N ILE A 25 7.98 -12.11 20.92
CA ILE A 25 8.87 -12.52 19.82
C ILE A 25 9.86 -13.60 20.28
N ASN A 26 10.49 -13.41 21.44
CA ASN A 26 11.47 -14.36 21.98
C ASN A 26 10.87 -15.72 22.35
N ASN A 27 9.55 -15.79 22.58
CA ASN A 27 8.84 -17.03 22.88
C ASN A 27 8.38 -17.78 21.63
N ILE A 28 8.48 -17.19 20.43
CA ILE A 28 8.08 -17.86 19.18
C ILE A 28 9.14 -18.88 18.77
N GLN A 29 8.80 -20.17 18.88
CA GLN A 29 9.64 -21.28 18.46
C GLN A 29 9.16 -21.82 17.10
N ALA A 30 9.51 -21.12 16.03
CA ALA A 30 9.19 -21.54 14.67
C ALA A 30 10.32 -21.17 13.69
N PRO A 31 10.60 -22.01 12.67
CA PRO A 31 11.29 -21.56 11.48
C PRO A 31 10.30 -20.85 10.52
N PRO A 32 10.64 -19.67 9.96
CA PRO A 32 11.85 -18.90 10.18
C PRO A 32 11.86 -18.13 11.50
N VAL A 33 13.07 -17.82 11.98
CA VAL A 33 13.28 -16.94 13.14
C VAL A 33 12.65 -15.58 12.89
N ILE A 34 11.98 -15.06 13.91
CA ILE A 34 11.36 -13.73 13.90
C ILE A 34 12.25 -12.77 14.68
N ILE A 35 12.56 -11.61 14.10
CA ILE A 35 13.48 -10.62 14.68
C ILE A 35 12.83 -9.25 14.66
N LYS A 36 12.90 -8.51 15.77
CA LYS A 36 12.57 -7.09 15.79
C LYS A 36 13.78 -6.26 15.40
N ILE A 37 13.61 -5.34 14.45
CA ILE A 37 14.60 -4.33 14.08
C ILE A 37 14.05 -2.95 14.43
N THR A 38 14.84 -2.17 15.17
CA THR A 38 14.49 -0.79 15.51
C THR A 38 14.97 0.15 14.41
N LEU A 39 14.05 0.97 13.90
CA LEU A 39 14.27 1.96 12.86
C LEU A 39 15.10 3.15 13.38
N GLN A 40 15.74 3.88 12.45
CA GLN A 40 16.54 5.08 12.74
C GLN A 40 17.61 4.89 13.83
N THR A 41 18.27 3.74 13.83
CA THR A 41 19.44 3.47 14.68
C THR A 41 20.73 3.66 13.90
N LYS A 42 21.88 3.68 14.60
CA LYS A 42 23.21 3.75 13.93
C LYS A 42 23.41 2.62 12.92
N ASP A 43 22.79 1.46 13.18
CA ASP A 43 22.94 0.24 12.38
C ASP A 43 21.79 0.04 11.36
N PHE A 44 20.72 0.83 11.43
CA PHE A 44 19.56 0.74 10.52
C PHE A 44 18.93 2.11 10.28
N LEU A 45 19.30 2.73 9.15
CA LEU A 45 18.94 4.12 8.81
C LEU A 45 17.55 4.28 8.17
N PHE A 46 16.84 3.19 7.88
CA PHE A 46 15.48 3.30 7.34
C PHE A 46 14.53 3.91 8.36
N THR A 47 13.57 4.68 7.85
CA THR A 47 12.64 5.48 8.66
C THR A 47 11.28 4.81 8.76
N ASN A 48 10.46 5.29 9.71
CA ASN A 48 9.05 4.86 9.85
C ASN A 48 8.12 5.47 8.78
N SER A 49 8.70 5.96 7.67
CA SER A 49 7.99 6.72 6.65
C SER A 49 6.86 5.93 6.00
N ILE A 50 6.96 4.60 5.92
CA ILE A 50 5.89 3.75 5.35
C ILE A 50 4.63 3.81 6.23
N SER A 51 4.78 3.70 7.55
CA SER A 51 3.67 3.80 8.50
C SER A 51 3.08 5.21 8.51
N GLU A 52 3.95 6.22 8.56
CA GLU A 52 3.56 7.64 8.51
C GLU A 52 2.82 8.00 7.22
N ASN A 53 3.28 7.49 6.07
CA ASN A 53 2.62 7.69 4.79
C ASN A 53 1.24 7.03 4.77
N THR A 54 1.10 5.84 5.34
CA THR A 54 -0.20 5.16 5.45
C THR A 54 -1.18 5.98 6.30
N HIS A 55 -0.73 6.54 7.42
CA HIS A 55 -1.54 7.46 8.23
C HIS A 55 -1.89 8.76 7.47
N SER A 56 -0.95 9.29 6.69
CA SER A 56 -1.20 10.47 5.85
C SER A 56 -2.27 10.18 4.81
N ILE A 57 -2.20 9.04 4.11
CA ILE A 57 -3.20 8.60 3.13
C ILE A 57 -4.57 8.45 3.78
N TYR A 58 -4.64 7.84 4.97
CA TYR A 58 -5.90 7.72 5.71
C TYR A 58 -6.55 9.10 5.96
N LYS A 59 -5.78 10.06 6.46
CA LYS A 59 -6.31 11.40 6.82
C LYS A 59 -6.63 12.25 5.60
N THR A 60 -5.75 12.25 4.60
CA THR A 60 -5.81 13.19 3.48
C THR A 60 -6.63 12.65 2.32
N GLU A 61 -6.33 11.44 1.86
CA GLU A 61 -6.95 10.83 0.67
C GLU A 61 -8.30 10.20 1.03
N PHE A 62 -8.35 9.37 2.08
CA PHE A 62 -9.56 8.62 2.43
C PHE A 62 -10.59 9.46 3.20
N LEU A 63 -10.16 10.18 4.24
CA LEU A 63 -11.05 11.06 5.00
C LEU A 63 -11.24 12.45 4.36
N HIS A 64 -10.53 12.76 3.28
CA HIS A 64 -10.57 14.07 2.61
C HIS A 64 -10.26 15.24 3.57
N GLY A 65 -9.29 15.06 4.47
CA GLY A 65 -8.91 16.05 5.47
C GLY A 65 -9.93 16.23 6.61
N LYS A 66 -10.97 15.38 6.68
CA LYS A 66 -11.95 15.39 7.77
C LYS A 66 -11.51 14.48 8.92
N TYR A 67 -12.23 14.58 10.02
CA TYR A 67 -12.00 13.79 11.23
C TYR A 67 -13.19 12.89 11.54
N SER A 68 -12.92 11.70 12.06
CA SER A 68 -13.96 10.87 12.67
C SER A 68 -14.47 11.56 13.94
N LEU A 69 -15.80 11.69 14.08
CA LEU A 69 -16.42 12.45 15.18
C LEU A 69 -16.32 11.77 16.55
N ASN A 70 -16.17 10.46 16.57
CA ASN A 70 -16.06 9.65 17.77
C ASN A 70 -15.42 8.29 17.45
N GLU A 71 -15.07 7.54 18.50
CA GLU A 71 -14.43 6.23 18.40
C GLU A 71 -15.23 5.24 17.55
N LYS A 72 -16.56 5.16 17.75
CA LYS A 72 -17.41 4.23 16.99
C LYS A 72 -17.37 4.51 15.48
N THR A 73 -17.40 5.78 15.09
CA THR A 73 -17.25 6.17 13.69
C THR A 73 -15.83 5.92 13.20
N HIS A 74 -14.82 6.19 14.03
CA HIS A 74 -13.42 5.95 13.71
C HIS A 74 -13.13 4.47 13.40
N LEU A 75 -13.66 3.54 14.20
CA LEU A 75 -13.49 2.11 13.96
C LEU A 75 -14.15 1.66 12.65
N LYS A 76 -15.31 2.24 12.30
CA LYS A 76 -15.97 1.97 11.02
C LYS A 76 -15.18 2.53 9.84
N ASP A 77 -14.65 3.74 9.99
CA ASP A 77 -13.82 4.38 8.97
C ASP A 77 -12.51 3.61 8.78
N LEU A 78 -11.90 3.11 9.85
CA LEU A 78 -10.69 2.30 9.79
C LEU A 78 -10.92 0.99 9.04
N ALA A 79 -12.02 0.27 9.32
CA ALA A 79 -12.36 -0.95 8.59
C ALA A 79 -12.57 -0.68 7.09
N ARG A 80 -13.29 0.40 6.76
CA ARG A 80 -13.48 0.83 5.36
C ARG A 80 -12.17 1.27 4.71
N PHE A 81 -11.26 1.89 5.46
CA PHE A 81 -9.97 2.30 4.95
C PHE A 81 -9.09 1.11 4.60
N VAL A 82 -9.06 0.08 5.43
CA VAL A 82 -8.30 -1.16 5.15
C VAL A 82 -8.76 -1.79 3.85
N ASP A 83 -10.07 -1.86 3.62
CA ASP A 83 -10.62 -2.36 2.36
C ASP A 83 -10.28 -1.45 1.17
N TYR A 84 -10.49 -0.14 1.32
CA TYR A 84 -10.15 0.84 0.29
C TYR A 84 -8.67 0.77 -0.11
N TYR A 85 -7.76 0.82 0.87
CA TYR A 85 -6.32 0.86 0.64
C TYR A 85 -5.85 -0.40 -0.09
N ASN A 86 -6.33 -1.57 0.31
CA ASN A 86 -5.86 -2.83 -0.23
C ASN A 86 -6.47 -3.18 -1.59
N HIS A 87 -7.75 -2.85 -1.82
CA HIS A 87 -8.50 -3.35 -2.99
C HIS A 87 -8.92 -2.27 -3.99
N HIS A 88 -8.96 -1.00 -3.59
CA HIS A 88 -9.54 0.07 -4.41
C HIS A 88 -8.57 1.23 -4.70
N ARG A 89 -7.47 1.30 -3.96
CA ARG A 89 -6.40 2.27 -4.18
C ARG A 89 -5.38 1.72 -5.17
N TYR A 90 -4.98 2.57 -6.12
CA TYR A 90 -3.96 2.27 -7.13
C TYR A 90 -2.77 3.23 -6.96
N PRO A 91 -1.83 2.94 -6.04
CA PRO A 91 -0.65 3.78 -5.86
C PRO A 91 0.14 3.88 -7.17
N THR A 92 0.66 5.07 -7.48
CA THR A 92 1.45 5.31 -8.70
C THR A 92 2.62 4.35 -8.84
N ASP A 93 3.30 4.04 -7.73
CA ASP A 93 4.46 3.14 -7.70
C ASP A 93 4.12 1.68 -8.03
N LEU A 94 2.83 1.31 -7.99
CA LEU A 94 2.35 -0.03 -8.34
C LEU A 94 1.85 -0.13 -9.78
N PHE A 95 2.03 0.93 -10.59
CA PHE A 95 1.75 0.95 -12.02
C PHE A 95 0.35 0.45 -12.41
N GLY A 96 -0.67 0.82 -11.61
CA GLY A 96 -2.06 0.47 -11.85
C GLY A 96 -2.48 -0.90 -11.28
N LEU A 97 -1.65 -1.48 -10.40
CA LEU A 97 -2.04 -2.58 -9.51
C LEU A 97 -2.45 -2.05 -8.14
N THR A 98 -3.32 -2.80 -7.46
CA THR A 98 -3.65 -2.59 -6.05
C THR A 98 -2.58 -3.18 -5.13
N PRO A 99 -2.44 -2.71 -3.87
CA PRO A 99 -1.52 -3.32 -2.91
C PRO A 99 -1.78 -4.82 -2.72
N PHE A 100 -3.05 -5.25 -2.66
CA PHE A 100 -3.39 -6.65 -2.45
C PHE A 100 -2.99 -7.55 -3.63
N GLU A 101 -3.12 -7.06 -4.86
CA GLU A 101 -2.64 -7.77 -6.04
C GLU A 101 -1.14 -8.01 -6.02
N VAL A 102 -0.37 -7.02 -5.56
CA VAL A 102 1.09 -7.12 -5.46
C VAL A 102 1.51 -8.09 -4.36
N VAL A 103 0.84 -8.03 -3.19
CA VAL A 103 1.05 -8.99 -2.10
C VAL A 103 0.75 -10.42 -2.56
N ASN A 104 -0.25 -10.61 -3.44
CA ASN A 104 -0.60 -11.90 -4.02
C ASN A 104 0.29 -12.30 -5.22
N GLY A 105 1.39 -11.60 -5.46
CA GLY A 105 2.43 -12.00 -6.39
C GLY A 105 2.39 -11.34 -7.77
N LYS A 106 1.48 -10.38 -8.03
CA LYS A 106 1.60 -9.57 -9.24
C LYS A 106 2.82 -8.65 -9.13
N ILE A 107 3.61 -8.58 -10.20
CA ILE A 107 4.82 -7.75 -10.25
C ILE A 107 4.46 -6.42 -10.91
N PRO A 108 4.66 -5.26 -10.24
CA PRO A 108 4.46 -3.96 -10.85
C PRO A 108 5.34 -3.77 -12.08
N ASP A 109 4.73 -3.37 -13.21
CA ASP A 109 5.42 -3.07 -14.45
C ASP A 109 4.90 -1.76 -15.04
N LYS A 110 5.80 -0.78 -15.19
CA LYS A 110 5.50 0.53 -15.81
C LYS A 110 4.94 0.43 -17.22
N ASN A 111 5.23 -0.67 -17.93
CA ASN A 111 4.77 -0.90 -19.29
C ASN A 111 3.50 -1.75 -19.34
N HIS A 112 2.95 -2.21 -18.21
CA HIS A 112 1.82 -3.14 -18.15
C HIS A 112 0.62 -2.68 -18.97
N PHE A 113 0.33 -1.37 -18.95
CA PHE A 113 -0.80 -0.77 -19.67
C PHE A 113 -0.41 -0.08 -20.98
N LYS A 114 0.85 -0.17 -21.43
CA LYS A 114 1.36 0.59 -22.58
C LYS A 114 0.56 0.34 -23.85
N GLU A 115 0.29 -0.93 -24.18
CA GLU A 115 -0.45 -1.31 -25.38
C GLU A 115 -1.91 -0.86 -25.32
N LYS A 116 -2.59 -1.12 -24.19
CA LYS A 116 -3.97 -0.65 -23.95
C LYS A 116 -4.10 0.86 -24.07
N ILE A 117 -3.13 1.62 -23.54
CA ILE A 117 -3.10 3.08 -23.65
C ILE A 117 -2.92 3.49 -25.12
N GLN A 118 -2.06 2.82 -25.88
CA GLN A 118 -1.87 3.10 -27.31
C GLN A 118 -3.14 2.78 -28.13
N GLU A 119 -3.80 1.67 -27.85
CA GLU A 119 -5.05 1.28 -28.49
C GLU A 119 -6.17 2.28 -28.18
N ALA A 120 -6.37 2.64 -26.90
CA ALA A 120 -7.35 3.63 -26.48
C ALA A 120 -7.12 4.99 -27.16
N ARG A 121 -5.85 5.40 -27.35
CA ARG A 121 -5.50 6.62 -28.09
C ARG A 121 -5.95 6.54 -29.55
N LYS A 122 -5.70 5.42 -30.24
CA LYS A 122 -6.15 5.20 -31.62
C LYS A 122 -7.68 5.22 -31.72
N ASN A 123 -8.35 4.48 -30.84
CA ASN A 123 -9.81 4.40 -30.81
C ASN A 123 -10.47 5.77 -30.57
N ARG A 124 -9.90 6.60 -29.67
CA ARG A 124 -10.38 7.96 -29.45
C ARG A 124 -10.33 8.83 -30.71
N VAL A 125 -9.28 8.72 -31.53
CA VAL A 125 -9.17 9.49 -32.78
C VAL A 125 -10.24 9.06 -33.78
N LEU A 126 -10.44 7.75 -33.95
CA LEU A 126 -11.46 7.20 -34.86
C LEU A 126 -12.87 7.62 -34.44
N VAL A 127 -13.22 7.49 -33.15
CA VAL A 127 -14.52 7.94 -32.63
C VAL A 127 -14.74 9.43 -32.88
N ASN A 128 -13.71 10.26 -32.64
CA ASN A 128 -13.81 11.70 -32.88
C ASN A 128 -13.98 12.05 -34.38
N GLN A 129 -13.33 11.31 -35.28
CA GLN A 129 -13.49 11.48 -36.73
C GLN A 129 -14.90 11.08 -37.17
N GLN A 130 -15.41 9.94 -36.71
CA GLN A 130 -16.78 9.50 -36.97
C GLN A 130 -17.80 10.52 -36.44
N TRP A 131 -17.60 11.03 -35.22
CA TRP A 131 -18.50 12.02 -34.64
C TRP A 131 -18.49 13.36 -35.38
N LYS A 132 -17.32 13.83 -35.85
CA LYS A 132 -17.21 15.01 -36.72
C LYS A 132 -17.87 14.80 -38.08
N SER A 133 -17.73 13.60 -38.67
CA SER A 133 -18.41 13.25 -39.91
C SER A 133 -19.93 13.18 -39.74
N PHE A 134 -20.40 12.69 -38.59
CA PHE A 134 -21.83 12.64 -38.25
C PHE A 134 -22.42 14.03 -37.97
N LYS A 135 -21.65 14.92 -37.34
CA LYS A 135 -22.03 16.34 -37.14
C LYS A 135 -21.76 17.23 -38.36
N GLY A 136 -21.18 16.69 -39.42
CA GLY A 136 -20.94 17.36 -40.70
C GLY A 136 -22.15 17.33 -41.64
N MET A 137 -23.36 17.36 -41.06
CA MET A 137 -24.58 17.85 -41.70
C MET A 137 -24.81 19.29 -41.24
#